data_AF-A0A2A7UPK8-F1
#
_entry.id   AF-A0A2A7UPK8-F1
#
_cell.length_a   1.000
_cell.length_b   1.000
_cell.length_c   1.000
_cell.angle_alpha   90.00
_cell.angle_beta   90.00
_cell.angle_gamma   90.00
#
_symmetry.space_group_name_H-M   'P 1'
#
loop_
_entity.id
_entity.type
_entity.pdbx_description
1 polymer ?
#
loop_
_entity_poly.entity_id
_entity_poly.type
_entity_poly.pdbx_seq_one_letter_code
_entity_poly.pdbx_strand_id
1 'polypeptide(L)'
;MSGGGDEPSGPARTEGTFPRPLYPQAQGHFARTVVEAPKPVWVRLDAIVIRDPGTPRHVNGAGLDMTGERPGLLTHWVPTFAGEWLGRVTYSIAYADGRPDLQLTDQLVPAYALRPRPADPA
;
A
#
# COMPACT_ATOMS: atom_id res chain seq x y z
N MET A 1 -38.78 0.27 -15.98
CA MET A 1 -37.52 0.01 -16.70
C MET A 1 -36.44 -0.13 -15.65
N SER A 2 -36.06 -1.37 -15.35
CA SER A 2 -35.10 -1.72 -14.30
C SER A 2 -33.68 -1.47 -14.79
N GLY A 3 -32.94 -0.61 -14.10
CA GLY A 3 -31.50 -0.46 -14.29
C GLY A 3 -30.78 -1.52 -13.45
N GLY A 4 -30.43 -2.63 -14.08
CA GLY A 4 -29.47 -3.59 -13.51
C GLY A 4 -28.07 -2.99 -13.65
N GLY A 5 -27.57 -2.41 -12.57
CA GLY A 5 -26.14 -2.10 -12.44
C GLY A 5 -25.44 -3.36 -11.98
N ASP A 6 -24.53 -3.88 -12.81
CA ASP A 6 -23.59 -4.94 -12.45
C ASP A 6 -22.84 -4.53 -11.17
N GLU A 7 -23.17 -5.18 -10.07
CA GLU A 7 -22.39 -5.15 -8.85
C GLU A 7 -21.14 -6.02 -9.09
N PRO A 8 -19.91 -5.50 -8.97
CA PRO A 8 -18.72 -6.32 -9.18
C PRO A 8 -18.60 -7.35 -8.06
N SER A 9 -19.11 -8.56 -8.34
CA SER A 9 -19.10 -9.73 -7.45
C SER A 9 -17.71 -10.38 -7.38
N GLY A 10 -16.76 -9.65 -6.81
CA GLY A 10 -15.44 -10.15 -6.41
C GLY A 10 -15.14 -9.74 -4.97
N PRO A 11 -14.29 -10.48 -4.23
CA PRO A 11 -13.87 -10.07 -2.90
C PRO A 11 -13.29 -8.65 -2.95
N ALA A 12 -13.59 -7.83 -1.95
CA ALA A 12 -13.10 -6.47 -1.89
C ALA A 12 -11.56 -6.47 -2.00
N ARG A 13 -11.01 -5.68 -2.93
CA ARG A 13 -9.59 -5.65 -3.34
C ARG A 13 -8.57 -5.44 -2.21
N THR A 14 -9.04 -5.19 -1.00
CA THR A 14 -8.32 -4.80 0.22
C THR A 14 -8.45 -5.84 1.36
N GLU A 15 -9.10 -6.98 1.11
CA GLU A 15 -9.36 -7.99 2.13
C GLU A 15 -8.05 -8.68 2.60
N GLY A 16 -7.79 -8.64 3.91
CA GLY A 16 -6.67 -9.35 4.54
C GLY A 16 -5.42 -8.53 4.87
N THR A 17 -5.31 -7.26 4.42
CA THR A 17 -4.17 -6.39 4.80
C THR A 17 -4.46 -5.46 5.97
N PHE A 18 -5.72 -5.16 6.27
CA PHE A 18 -6.02 -4.25 7.38
C PHE A 18 -5.59 -4.87 8.72
N PRO A 19 -4.92 -4.08 9.59
CA PRO A 19 -4.69 -4.53 10.95
C PRO A 19 -6.04 -4.80 11.61
N ARG A 20 -6.17 -5.94 12.30
CA ARG A 20 -7.31 -6.12 13.22
C ARG A 20 -7.19 -5.03 14.29
N PRO A 21 -8.21 -4.18 14.50
CA PRO A 21 -8.16 -3.15 15.53
C PRO A 21 -7.97 -3.82 16.89
N LEU A 22 -6.76 -3.76 17.42
CA LEU A 22 -6.51 -4.07 18.82
C LEU A 22 -6.86 -2.79 19.58
N TYR A 23 -8.05 -2.76 20.19
CA TYR A 23 -8.44 -1.66 21.08
C TYR A 23 -7.75 -1.85 22.43
N PRO A 24 -6.97 -0.86 22.87
CA PRO A 24 -6.97 -0.56 24.29
C PRO A 24 -7.08 0.95 24.48
N GLN A 25 -8.27 1.44 24.81
CA GLN A 25 -8.53 2.36 25.93
C GLN A 25 -9.96 2.89 25.89
N ALA A 26 -10.53 3.10 27.08
CA ALA A 26 -11.92 3.44 27.34
C ALA A 26 -12.36 4.84 26.85
N GLN A 27 -11.52 5.55 26.09
CA GLN A 27 -11.74 6.95 25.66
C GLN A 27 -12.03 7.12 24.15
N GLY A 28 -12.16 6.04 23.37
CA GLY A 28 -12.50 6.16 21.94
C GLY A 28 -11.35 6.64 21.04
N HIS A 29 -10.10 6.56 21.52
CA HIS A 29 -8.91 6.85 20.71
C HIS A 29 -8.36 5.56 20.06
N PHE A 30 -8.09 5.61 18.75
CA PHE A 30 -7.40 4.53 18.02
C PHE A 30 -5.89 4.71 18.15
N ALA A 31 -5.25 4.29 19.25
CA ALA A 31 -3.83 4.65 19.44
C ALA A 31 -2.95 3.54 20.01
N ARG A 32 -2.41 2.71 19.11
CA ARG A 32 -1.02 2.26 19.17
C ARG A 32 -0.54 1.80 17.79
N THR A 33 0.72 2.11 17.44
CA THR A 33 1.42 1.40 16.36
C THR A 33 1.34 -0.10 16.62
N VAL A 34 0.80 -0.85 15.67
CA VAL A 34 0.72 -2.32 15.76
C VAL A 34 2.00 -2.88 15.14
N VAL A 35 2.88 -3.44 15.98
CA VAL A 35 4.05 -4.18 15.51
C VAL A 35 3.56 -5.51 14.96
N GLU A 36 3.94 -5.83 13.73
CA GLU A 36 3.64 -7.09 13.07
C GLU A 36 4.93 -7.90 12.92
N ALA A 37 4.82 -9.23 12.95
CA ALA A 37 5.90 -10.04 12.40
C ALA A 37 6.11 -9.61 10.93
N PRO A 38 7.36 -9.54 10.41
CA PRO A 38 7.59 -9.13 9.04
C PRO A 38 6.78 -9.98 8.05
N LYS A 39 5.89 -9.33 7.27
CA LYS A 39 4.98 -9.99 6.32
C LYS A 39 5.30 -9.59 4.89
N PRO A 40 5.46 -10.54 3.95
CA PRO A 40 5.57 -10.22 2.54
C PRO A 40 4.28 -9.56 2.03
N VAL A 41 4.45 -8.46 1.30
CA VAL A 41 3.34 -7.72 0.67
C VAL A 41 3.67 -7.37 -0.78
N TRP A 42 2.63 -7.14 -1.58
CA TRP A 42 2.71 -6.39 -2.82
C TRP A 42 2.44 -4.91 -2.54
N VAL A 43 3.29 -4.03 -3.05
CA VAL A 43 3.17 -2.57 -2.97
C VAL A 43 2.70 -2.07 -4.33
N ARG A 44 1.49 -1.50 -4.37
CA ARG A 44 0.89 -0.91 -5.58
C ARG A 44 1.38 0.51 -5.80
N LEU A 45 2.31 0.69 -6.73
CA LEU A 45 2.98 1.98 -6.95
C LEU A 45 2.02 3.03 -7.55
N ASP A 46 1.08 2.58 -8.38
CA ASP A 46 0.06 3.40 -9.04
C ASP A 46 -0.93 4.03 -8.05
N ALA A 47 -1.11 3.39 -6.89
CA ALA A 47 -2.00 3.86 -5.82
C ALA A 47 -1.31 4.84 -4.86
N ILE A 48 0.03 4.90 -4.85
CA ILE A 48 0.81 5.78 -3.96
C ILE A 48 0.99 7.15 -4.60
N VAL A 49 1.30 7.19 -5.88
CA VAL A 49 1.46 8.46 -6.63
C VAL A 49 0.12 8.86 -7.21
N ILE A 50 -0.68 9.52 -6.37
CA ILE A 50 -1.96 10.09 -6.81
C ILE A 50 -1.67 11.29 -7.70
N ARG A 51 -2.20 11.23 -8.93
CA ARG A 51 -2.00 12.25 -9.94
C ARG A 51 -2.82 13.49 -9.60
N ASP A 52 -2.21 14.67 -9.62
CA ASP A 52 -2.96 15.91 -9.70
C ASP A 52 -3.47 16.10 -11.15
N PRO A 53 -4.80 16.16 -11.39
CA PRO A 53 -5.37 16.32 -12.72
C PRO A 53 -4.92 17.61 -13.43
N GLY A 54 -4.53 18.65 -12.68
CA GLY A 54 -4.13 19.94 -13.23
C GLY A 54 -2.66 20.05 -13.64
N THR A 55 -1.82 19.10 -13.22
CA THR A 55 -0.36 19.20 -13.41
C THR A 55 0.08 18.66 -14.78
N PRO A 56 0.82 19.44 -15.60
CA PRO A 56 1.37 18.97 -16.87
C PRO A 56 2.24 17.72 -16.71
N ARG A 57 2.15 16.81 -17.67
CA ARG A 57 2.95 15.57 -17.69
C ARG A 57 4.11 15.70 -18.65
N HIS A 58 5.31 15.42 -18.14
CA HIS A 58 6.48 15.18 -18.96
C HIS A 58 6.95 13.75 -18.73
N VAL A 59 7.22 13.03 -19.83
CA VAL A 59 7.86 11.72 -19.72
C VAL A 59 9.32 11.95 -19.41
N ASN A 60 9.76 11.44 -18.27
CA ASN A 60 11.17 11.39 -17.91
C ASN A 60 11.65 9.93 -18.03
N GLY A 61 12.39 9.62 -19.10
CA GLY A 61 12.92 8.27 -19.33
C GLY A 61 13.90 7.77 -18.27
N ALA A 62 14.46 8.67 -17.44
CA ALA A 62 15.32 8.34 -16.31
C ALA A 62 14.60 8.35 -14.95
N GLY A 63 13.27 8.49 -14.96
CA GLY A 63 12.41 8.50 -13.77
C GLY A 63 12.20 7.11 -13.18
N LEU A 64 11.55 7.06 -12.03
CA LEU A 64 11.06 5.82 -11.43
C LEU A 64 9.85 5.30 -12.22
N ASP A 65 9.81 3.99 -12.46
CA ASP A 65 8.61 3.33 -12.97
C ASP A 65 7.63 3.11 -11.82
N MET A 66 6.62 3.98 -11.76
CA MET A 66 5.57 3.94 -10.73
C MET A 66 4.38 3.08 -11.16
N THR A 67 4.52 2.22 -12.16
CA THR A 67 3.45 1.31 -12.59
C THR A 67 3.52 -0.04 -11.88
N GLY A 68 2.37 -0.71 -11.76
CA GLY A 68 2.29 -2.08 -11.27
C GLY A 68 2.55 -2.28 -9.77
N GLU A 69 2.96 -3.50 -9.43
CA GLU A 69 3.21 -3.96 -8.05
C GLU A 69 4.68 -4.34 -7.85
N ARG A 70 5.21 -4.03 -6.66
CA ARG A 70 6.57 -4.42 -6.24
C ARG A 70 6.54 -5.24 -4.96
N PRO A 71 7.41 -6.25 -4.81
CA PRO A 71 7.50 -6.99 -3.56
C PRO A 71 8.04 -6.09 -2.45
N GLY A 72 7.40 -6.14 -1.29
CA GLY A 72 7.81 -5.42 -0.09
C GLY A 72 7.71 -6.28 1.17
N LEU A 73 8.24 -5.74 2.26
CA LEU A 73 8.20 -6.33 3.60
C LEU A 73 7.57 -5.35 4.59
N LEU A 74 6.39 -5.70 5.08
CA LEU A 74 5.63 -4.92 6.07
C LEU A 74 6.05 -5.30 7.48
N THR A 75 6.30 -4.30 8.34
CA THR A 75 6.72 -4.52 9.73
C THR A 75 5.78 -3.93 10.78
N HIS A 76 5.08 -2.83 10.45
CA HIS A 76 4.23 -2.13 11.42
C HIS A 76 3.03 -1.50 10.74
N TRP A 77 1.95 -1.33 11.48
CA TRP A 77 0.83 -0.46 11.11
C TRP A 77 0.80 0.78 11.99
N VAL A 78 0.69 1.94 11.35
CA VAL A 78 0.62 3.25 12.00
C VAL A 78 -0.75 3.85 11.71
N PRO A 79 -1.59 4.12 12.73
CA PRO A 79 -2.86 4.80 12.53
C PRO A 79 -2.62 6.29 12.26
N THR A 80 -3.39 6.86 11.36
CA THR A 80 -3.44 8.31 11.12
C THR A 80 -4.53 8.94 12.00
N PHE A 81 -4.43 10.25 12.20
CA PHE A 81 -5.47 11.01 12.90
C PHE A 81 -6.86 10.90 12.23
N ALA A 82 -6.89 10.80 10.90
CA ALA A 82 -8.12 10.70 10.12
C ALA A 82 -8.75 9.29 10.10
N GLY A 83 -8.15 8.31 10.78
CA GLY A 83 -8.66 6.94 10.87
C GLY A 83 -8.10 5.97 9.83
N GLU A 84 -7.33 6.47 8.85
CA GLU A 84 -6.63 5.62 7.89
C GLU A 84 -5.43 4.91 8.54
N TRP A 85 -5.01 3.79 7.97
CA TRP A 85 -3.81 3.06 8.39
C TRP A 85 -2.70 3.14 7.35
N LEU A 86 -1.47 3.32 7.81
CA LEU A 86 -0.25 3.29 7.01
C LEU A 86 0.60 2.09 7.41
N GLY A 87 1.00 1.28 6.46
CA GLY A 87 1.96 0.20 6.66
C GLY A 87 3.38 0.72 6.53
N ARG A 88 4.26 0.37 7.47
CA ARG A 88 5.70 0.63 7.39
C ARG A 88 6.37 -0.48 6.59
N VAL A 89 6.79 -0.18 5.38
CA VAL A 89 7.23 -1.16 4.36
C VAL A 89 8.60 -0.82 3.80
N THR A 90 9.44 -1.84 3.65
CA THR A 90 10.69 -1.77 2.87
C THR A 90 10.49 -2.47 1.52
N TYR A 91 10.85 -1.82 0.42
CA TYR A 91 10.66 -2.32 -0.96
C TYR A 91 11.59 -1.63 -1.96
N SER A 92 11.57 -2.06 -3.23
CA SER A 92 12.36 -1.43 -4.29
C SER A 92 11.50 -0.98 -5.47
N ILE A 93 11.94 0.10 -6.13
CA ILE A 93 11.32 0.65 -7.34
C ILE A 93 12.36 0.67 -8.46
N ALA A 94 11.97 0.16 -9.64
CA ALA A 94 12.83 0.19 -10.81
C ALA A 94 12.90 1.61 -11.39
N TYR A 95 14.07 1.96 -11.94
CA TYR A 95 14.15 3.10 -12.83
C TYR A 95 13.82 2.68 -14.26
N ALA A 96 13.14 3.56 -15.00
CA ALA A 96 12.73 3.29 -16.37
C ALA A 96 13.93 3.18 -17.35
N ASP A 97 15.11 3.70 -16.96
CA ASP A 97 16.35 3.63 -17.75
C ASP A 97 17.17 2.35 -17.50
N GLY A 98 16.68 1.44 -16.64
CA GLY A 98 17.31 0.15 -16.36
C GLY A 98 18.49 0.19 -15.39
N ARG A 99 18.79 1.35 -14.77
CA ARG A 99 19.79 1.39 -13.68
C ARG A 99 19.28 0.63 -12.44
N PRO A 100 20.16 0.29 -11.49
CA PRO A 100 19.76 -0.47 -10.30
C PRO A 100 18.59 0.16 -9.56
N ASP A 101 17.67 -0.69 -9.10
CA ASP A 101 16.48 -0.27 -8.36
C ASP A 101 16.80 0.66 -7.18
N LEU A 102 15.96 1.66 -6.98
CA LEU A 102 15.95 2.46 -5.77
C LEU A 102 15.41 1.63 -4.61
N GLN A 103 16.24 1.43 -3.58
CA GLN A 103 15.83 0.79 -2.33
C GLN A 103 15.18 1.82 -1.40
N LEU A 104 14.01 1.49 -0.88
CA LEU A 104 13.24 2.32 0.02
C LEU A 104 13.04 1.56 1.33
N THR A 105 13.52 2.14 2.43
CA THR A 105 13.46 1.53 3.77
C THR A 105 12.39 2.22 4.61
N ASP A 106 11.61 1.42 5.35
CA ASP A 106 10.66 1.87 6.37
C ASP A 106 9.68 2.97 5.89
N GLN A 107 9.27 2.93 4.62
CA GLN A 107 8.34 3.91 4.05
C GLN A 107 6.93 3.66 4.57
N LEU A 108 6.19 4.75 4.82
CA LEU A 108 4.77 4.67 5.12
C LEU A 108 3.97 4.58 3.82
N VAL A 109 3.25 3.47 3.67
CA VAL A 109 2.41 3.19 2.50
C VAL A 109 0.95 3.04 2.96
N PRO A 110 -0.02 3.72 2.33
CA PRO A 110 -1.42 3.56 2.67
C PRO A 110 -1.88 2.10 2.59
N ALA A 111 -2.71 1.65 3.54
CA ALA A 111 -3.19 0.27 3.60
C ALA A 111 -3.83 -0.21 2.29
N TYR A 112 -4.57 0.66 1.61
CA TYR A 112 -5.22 0.35 0.32
C TYR A 112 -4.23 0.08 -0.84
N ALA A 113 -2.97 0.50 -0.69
CA ALA A 113 -1.90 0.26 -1.66
C ALA A 113 -1.08 -1.00 -1.32
N LEU A 114 -1.44 -1.72 -0.25
CA LEU A 114 -0.77 -2.95 0.18
C LEU A 114 -1.70 -4.15 -0.01
N ARG A 115 -1.17 -5.22 -0.58
CA ARG A 115 -1.85 -6.53 -0.63
C ARG A 115 -0.97 -7.63 -0.03
N PRO A 116 -1.53 -8.65 0.62
CA PRO A 116 -0.75 -9.79 1.05
C PRO A 116 -0.05 -10.44 -0.14
N ARG A 117 1.23 -10.76 0.02
CA ARG A 117 1.98 -11.60 -0.92
C ARG A 117 2.18 -12.95 -0.25
N PRO A 118 1.84 -14.08 -0.90
CA PRO A 118 2.20 -15.39 -0.38
C PRO A 118 3.68 -15.40 -0.06
N ALA A 119 4.06 -15.88 1.13
CA ALA A 119 5.45 -16.22 1.37
C ALA A 119 5.80 -17.32 0.37
N ASP A 120 6.96 -17.21 -0.28
CA ASP A 120 7.47 -18.35 -1.04
C ASP A 120 7.59 -19.54 -0.08
N PRO A 121 7.17 -20.75 -0.50
CA PRO A 121 7.39 -21.94 0.31
C PRO A 121 8.89 -22.06 0.57
N ALA A 122 9.23 -22.14 1.86
CA ALA A 122 10.60 -22.32 2.34
C ALA A 122 11.23 -23.62 1.84
#